data_AF-A0A146M1T9-F1
#
_entry.id   AF-A0A146M1T9-F1
#
_cell.length_a   1.000
_cell.length_b   1.000
_cell.length_c   1.000
_cell.angle_alpha   90.00
_cell.angle_beta   90.00
_cell.angle_gamma   90.00
#
_symmetry.space_group_name_H-M   'P 1'
#
loop_
_entity.id
_entity.type
_entity.pdbx_description
1 polymer ?
#
loop_
_entity_poly.entity_id
_entity_poly.type
_entity_poly.pdbx_seq_one_letter_code
_entity_poly.pdbx_strand_id
1 'polypeptide(L)'
;DGKYVVVAGITPTPLGEGKSTSTLGLVQALCAHRSKNALACIRQPSQGPTFGIKGGAAGGGYSQVIPMEEFNLHLTGDIHAVTAANNLLAAQLEARMFHEATQSDKTLYSRLVPKVKGRRGFSSSQVRRLNKLAIQKTDPDSLTPEEIRKFVRLDIDPKTITWSRVLDTNDRFLRKITIGEAPTEKGFKRETSFSISVASEIMAILALASSMKDLKDRFSRIVVAQDKQGNPVTADDLGATGALSVLMKDRFSRI
;
A
#
# COMPACT_ATOMS: atom_id res chain seq x y z
N ASP A 1 -5.92 20.93 22.40
CA ASP A 1 -6.15 19.46 22.47
C ASP A 1 -7.24 19.11 23.45
N GLY A 2 -8.16 18.22 23.03
CA GLY A 2 -9.20 17.67 23.89
C GLY A 2 -8.67 16.57 24.83
N LYS A 3 -9.56 15.94 25.60
CA LYS A 3 -9.22 14.74 26.37
C LYS A 3 -9.26 13.52 25.46
N TYR A 4 -8.21 12.70 25.50
CA TYR A 4 -8.12 11.45 24.75
C TYR A 4 -8.47 10.27 25.67
N VAL A 5 -9.48 9.49 25.28
CA VAL A 5 -9.96 8.33 26.04
C VAL A 5 -9.81 7.09 25.16
N VAL A 6 -9.05 6.10 25.64
CA VAL A 6 -8.85 4.83 24.95
C VAL A 6 -9.78 3.78 25.55
N VAL A 7 -10.62 3.18 24.71
CA VAL A 7 -11.45 2.04 25.09
C VAL A 7 -10.74 0.75 24.67
N ALA A 8 -10.34 -0.05 25.64
CA ALA A 8 -9.72 -1.36 25.46
C ALA A 8 -10.62 -2.48 26.02
N GLY A 9 -10.27 -3.73 25.74
CA GLY A 9 -10.93 -4.88 26.35
C GLY A 9 -9.93 -5.98 26.68
N ILE A 10 -10.41 -6.96 27.45
CA ILE A 10 -9.65 -8.16 27.80
C ILE A 10 -9.35 -9.02 26.56
N THR A 11 -8.55 -10.07 26.75
CA THR A 11 -8.31 -11.11 25.74
C THR A 11 -9.63 -11.60 25.16
N PRO A 12 -9.81 -11.57 23.82
CA PRO A 12 -11.08 -11.94 23.20
C PRO A 12 -11.52 -13.36 23.51
N THR A 13 -12.82 -13.52 23.73
CA THR A 13 -13.50 -14.79 23.97
C THR A 13 -14.57 -15.00 22.89
N PRO A 14 -15.03 -16.25 22.67
CA PRO A 14 -16.11 -16.52 21.71
C PRO A 14 -17.44 -15.82 22.02
N LEU A 15 -17.65 -15.37 23.26
CA LEU A 15 -18.88 -14.71 23.70
C LEU A 15 -18.95 -13.23 23.26
N GLY A 16 -17.81 -12.63 22.91
CA GLY A 16 -17.70 -11.24 22.48
C GLY A 16 -17.74 -10.23 23.65
N GLU A 17 -16.91 -9.19 23.56
CA GLU A 17 -16.75 -8.21 24.65
C GLU A 17 -17.46 -6.86 24.39
N GLY A 18 -18.04 -6.65 23.21
CA GLY A 18 -18.80 -5.43 22.91
C GLY A 18 -17.96 -4.13 22.87
N LYS A 19 -16.64 -4.20 22.62
CA LYS A 19 -15.74 -3.03 22.64
C LYS A 19 -16.23 -1.84 21.80
N SER A 20 -16.67 -2.09 20.55
CA SER A 20 -17.21 -1.03 19.69
C SER A 20 -18.52 -0.46 20.26
N THR A 21 -19.40 -1.32 20.77
CA THR A 21 -20.67 -0.92 21.41
C THR A 21 -20.43 -0.02 22.63
N SER A 22 -19.45 -0.36 23.48
CA SER A 22 -19.06 0.45 24.63
C SER A 22 -18.46 1.79 24.23
N THR A 23 -17.66 1.83 23.16
CA THR A 23 -17.06 3.06 22.64
C THR A 23 -18.12 4.04 22.17
N LEU A 24 -19.08 3.58 21.38
CA LEU A 24 -20.17 4.40 20.87
C LEU A 24 -21.12 4.84 21.99
N GLY A 25 -21.40 3.95 22.95
CA GLY A 25 -22.30 4.23 24.06
C GLY A 25 -21.72 5.26 25.01
N LEU A 26 -20.39 5.21 25.22
CA LEU A 26 -19.68 6.22 25.99
C LEU A 26 -19.81 7.61 25.35
N VAL A 27 -19.61 7.71 24.04
CA VAL A 27 -19.74 9.00 23.32
C VAL A 27 -21.19 9.49 23.34
N GLN A 28 -22.17 8.61 23.10
CA GLN A 28 -23.59 8.94 23.22
C GLN A 28 -23.93 9.49 24.61
N ALA A 29 -23.44 8.85 25.68
CA ALA A 29 -23.70 9.26 27.06
C ALA A 29 -23.02 10.60 27.42
N LEU A 30 -21.79 10.82 26.97
CA LEU A 30 -21.08 12.09 27.16
C LEU A 30 -21.81 13.25 26.49
N CYS A 31 -22.30 13.04 25.27
CA CYS A 31 -23.06 14.04 24.53
C CYS A 31 -24.45 14.27 25.15
N ALA A 32 -25.26 13.22 25.28
CA ALA A 32 -26.68 13.33 25.65
C ALA A 32 -26.91 13.64 27.13
N HIS A 33 -26.06 13.12 28.04
CA HIS A 33 -26.30 13.24 29.49
C HIS A 33 -25.31 14.15 30.21
N ARG A 34 -24.13 14.40 29.64
CA ARG A 34 -23.10 15.25 30.27
C ARG A 34 -22.86 16.55 29.53
N SER A 35 -23.57 16.80 28.43
CA SER A 35 -23.43 18.00 27.60
C SER A 35 -21.95 18.26 27.23
N LYS A 36 -21.19 17.20 26.96
CA LYS A 36 -19.79 17.28 26.51
C LYS A 36 -19.73 17.07 25.01
N ASN A 37 -18.96 17.90 24.32
CA ASN A 37 -18.64 17.66 22.92
C ASN A 37 -17.64 16.49 22.84
N ALA A 38 -18.11 15.32 22.38
CA ALA A 38 -17.34 14.09 22.28
C ALA A 38 -17.55 13.45 20.90
N LEU A 39 -16.53 12.79 20.39
CA LEU A 39 -16.54 12.07 19.12
C LEU A 39 -15.86 10.71 19.27
N ALA A 40 -16.33 9.72 18.50
CA ALA A 40 -15.75 8.38 18.47
C ALA A 40 -14.89 8.20 17.22
N CYS A 41 -13.70 7.64 17.38
CA CYS A 41 -12.87 7.19 16.27
C CYS A 41 -12.86 5.65 16.24
N ILE A 42 -13.42 5.06 15.19
CA ILE A 42 -13.46 3.60 15.00
C ILE A 42 -12.85 3.22 13.66
N ARG A 43 -12.36 1.98 13.54
CA ARG A 43 -11.77 1.47 12.30
C ARG A 43 -12.86 1.01 11.34
N GLN A 44 -12.67 1.31 10.05
CA GLN A 44 -13.46 0.69 8.99
C GLN A 44 -13.23 -0.84 9.02
N PRO A 45 -14.29 -1.66 8.98
CA PRO A 45 -14.18 -3.09 8.84
C PRO A 45 -13.79 -3.50 7.42
N SER A 46 -13.05 -4.61 7.32
CA SER A 46 -12.87 -5.31 6.06
C SER A 46 -14.20 -5.90 5.59
N GLN A 47 -14.48 -5.82 4.30
CA GLN A 47 -15.68 -6.34 3.67
C GLN A 47 -15.68 -7.88 3.62
N GLY A 48 -14.52 -8.50 3.43
CA GLY A 48 -14.41 -9.96 3.28
C GLY A 48 -15.06 -10.75 4.43
N PRO A 49 -14.77 -10.44 5.71
CA PRO A 49 -15.40 -11.08 6.86
C PRO A 49 -16.90 -10.81 7.03
N THR A 50 -17.41 -9.70 6.49
CA THR A 50 -18.85 -9.34 6.52
C THR A 50 -19.70 -10.41 5.84
N PHE A 51 -19.21 -10.98 4.73
CA PHE A 51 -19.89 -12.07 4.01
C PHE A 51 -19.64 -13.46 4.59
N GLY A 52 -18.89 -13.56 5.69
CA GLY A 52 -18.67 -14.80 6.42
C GLY A 52 -19.48 -14.85 7.72
N ILE A 53 -18.79 -14.66 8.85
CA ILE A 53 -19.36 -14.82 10.19
C ILE A 53 -19.45 -13.47 10.95
N LYS A 54 -18.73 -12.42 10.51
CA LYS A 54 -18.57 -11.17 11.28
C LYS A 54 -19.36 -10.01 10.65
N GLY A 55 -20.60 -9.80 11.09
CA GLY A 55 -21.41 -8.63 10.67
C GLY A 55 -21.34 -7.39 11.59
N GLY A 56 -20.73 -7.48 12.78
CA GLY A 56 -20.93 -6.50 13.87
C GLY A 56 -19.72 -5.65 14.26
N ALA A 57 -18.96 -5.11 13.30
CA ALA A 57 -17.77 -4.32 13.63
C ALA A 57 -18.10 -2.89 14.15
N ALA A 58 -19.32 -2.42 13.90
CA ALA A 58 -19.76 -1.04 14.08
C ALA A 58 -20.62 -0.79 15.34
N GLY A 59 -20.50 -1.66 16.36
CA GLY A 59 -21.36 -1.64 17.56
C GLY A 59 -22.54 -2.59 17.46
N GLY A 60 -23.58 -2.35 18.26
CA GLY A 60 -24.79 -3.18 18.27
C GLY A 60 -25.88 -2.66 19.21
N GLY A 61 -27.13 -3.07 18.97
CA GLY A 61 -28.29 -2.57 19.70
C GLY A 61 -28.51 -1.07 19.46
N TYR A 62 -28.78 -0.30 20.53
CA TYR A 62 -28.98 1.16 20.45
C TYR A 62 -27.67 1.96 20.34
N SER A 63 -26.52 1.28 20.43
CA SER A 63 -25.19 1.89 20.39
C SER A 63 -24.41 1.37 19.18
N GLN A 64 -24.66 1.98 18.04
CA GLN A 64 -24.15 1.55 16.74
C GLN A 64 -23.93 2.74 15.80
N VAL A 65 -23.06 2.53 14.81
CA VAL A 65 -22.90 3.48 13.70
C VAL A 65 -24.00 3.24 12.66
N ILE A 66 -24.50 4.35 12.10
CA ILE A 66 -25.44 4.36 10.98
C ILE A 66 -24.88 5.23 9.85
N PRO A 67 -25.12 4.88 8.58
CA PRO A 67 -25.76 3.65 8.10
C PRO A 67 -24.81 2.43 8.16
N MET A 68 -25.27 1.31 8.73
CA MET A 68 -24.44 0.13 8.99
C MET A 68 -24.06 -0.64 7.72
N GLU A 69 -24.95 -0.70 6.73
CA GLU A 69 -24.69 -1.38 5.45
C GLU A 69 -23.52 -0.73 4.71
N GLU A 70 -23.55 0.59 4.58
CA GLU A 70 -22.48 1.35 3.94
C GLU A 70 -21.15 1.18 4.70
N PHE A 71 -21.20 1.20 6.04
CA PHE A 71 -20.01 1.03 6.89
C PHE A 71 -19.37 -0.36 6.78
N ASN A 72 -20.16 -1.42 6.60
CA ASN A 72 -19.68 -2.80 6.51
C ASN A 72 -19.26 -3.24 5.09
N LEU A 73 -19.58 -2.43 4.08
CA LEU A 73 -19.29 -2.71 2.68
C LEU A 73 -18.23 -1.73 2.16
N HIS A 74 -18.58 -0.89 1.20
CA HIS A 74 -17.63 -0.08 0.48
C HIS A 74 -17.25 1.21 1.22
N LEU A 75 -18.14 1.71 2.09
CA LEU A 75 -18.06 3.03 2.72
C LEU A 75 -17.64 4.08 1.68
N THR A 76 -16.55 4.77 1.93
CA THR A 76 -15.98 5.78 1.05
C THR A 76 -15.07 5.19 -0.01
N GLY A 77 -14.72 3.91 0.04
CA GLY A 77 -13.82 3.23 -0.89
C GLY A 77 -12.34 3.26 -0.50
N ASP A 78 -12.03 3.45 0.78
CA ASP A 78 -10.65 3.55 1.28
C ASP A 78 -9.90 2.22 1.12
N ILE A 79 -10.52 1.10 1.49
CA ILE A 79 -9.95 -0.24 1.32
C ILE A 79 -9.77 -0.59 -0.17
N HIS A 80 -10.67 -0.11 -1.05
CA HIS A 80 -10.52 -0.29 -2.50
C HIS A 80 -9.27 0.44 -3.02
N ALA A 81 -9.03 1.66 -2.55
CA ALA A 81 -7.82 2.40 -2.89
C ALA A 81 -6.55 1.68 -2.39
N VAL A 82 -6.57 1.17 -1.15
CA VAL A 82 -5.46 0.37 -0.59
C VAL A 82 -5.20 -0.87 -1.44
N THR A 83 -6.26 -1.57 -1.83
CA THR A 83 -6.19 -2.76 -2.68
C THR A 83 -5.56 -2.43 -4.04
N ALA A 84 -6.04 -1.36 -4.69
CA ALA A 84 -5.53 -0.91 -5.98
C ALA A 84 -4.05 -0.51 -5.91
N ALA A 85 -3.66 0.25 -4.89
CA ALA A 85 -2.28 0.70 -4.71
C ALA A 85 -1.32 -0.47 -4.42
N ASN A 86 -1.72 -1.41 -3.57
CA ASN A 86 -0.89 -2.57 -3.24
C ASN A 86 -0.65 -3.44 -4.48
N ASN A 87 -1.71 -3.70 -5.25
CA ASN A 87 -1.64 -4.53 -6.44
C ASN A 87 -0.93 -3.81 -7.60
N LEU A 88 -1.02 -2.48 -7.68
CA LEU A 88 -0.20 -1.68 -8.60
C LEU A 88 1.30 -1.86 -8.31
N LEU A 89 1.70 -1.80 -7.04
CA LEU A 89 3.10 -2.00 -6.66
C LEU A 89 3.58 -3.43 -7.00
N ALA A 90 2.75 -4.44 -6.75
CA ALA A 90 3.04 -5.83 -7.14
C ALA A 90 3.19 -5.99 -8.67
N ALA A 91 2.30 -5.37 -9.45
CA ALA A 91 2.37 -5.40 -10.91
C ALA A 91 3.63 -4.66 -11.43
N GLN A 92 3.96 -3.52 -10.83
CA GLN A 92 5.14 -2.72 -11.19
C GLN A 92 6.44 -3.49 -10.92
N LEU A 93 6.51 -4.22 -9.81
CA LEU A 93 7.64 -5.08 -9.46
C LEU A 93 7.90 -6.13 -10.55
N GLU A 94 6.86 -6.83 -10.97
CA GLU A 94 6.98 -7.92 -11.96
C GLU A 94 7.24 -7.39 -13.36
N ALA A 95 6.54 -6.33 -13.76
CA ALA A 95 6.80 -5.65 -15.03
C ALA A 95 8.25 -5.13 -15.10
N ARG A 96 8.78 -4.62 -13.98
CA ARG A 96 10.18 -4.20 -13.89
C ARG A 96 11.12 -5.38 -14.11
N MET A 97 10.92 -6.50 -13.40
CA MET A 97 11.76 -7.69 -13.55
C MET A 97 11.71 -8.26 -14.97
N PHE A 98 10.52 -8.35 -15.57
CA PHE A 98 10.34 -8.84 -16.93
C PHE A 98 11.05 -7.95 -17.96
N HIS A 99 10.87 -6.63 -17.87
CA HIS A 99 11.51 -5.70 -18.80
C HIS A 99 13.01 -5.64 -18.62
N GLU A 100 13.52 -5.73 -17.39
CA GLU A 100 14.96 -5.92 -17.18
C GLU A 100 15.42 -7.17 -17.92
N ALA A 101 14.84 -8.34 -17.66
CA ALA A 101 15.36 -9.57 -18.24
C ALA A 101 15.26 -9.66 -19.78
N THR A 102 14.37 -8.88 -20.41
CA THR A 102 14.09 -8.99 -21.86
C THR A 102 14.61 -7.83 -22.70
N GLN A 103 15.07 -6.71 -22.11
CA GLN A 103 15.46 -5.52 -22.86
C GLN A 103 16.92 -5.13 -22.62
N SER A 104 17.50 -4.41 -23.57
CA SER A 104 18.83 -3.82 -23.44
C SER A 104 18.82 -2.58 -22.54
N ASP A 105 19.98 -2.27 -21.95
CA ASP A 105 20.15 -1.15 -21.01
C ASP A 105 19.75 0.19 -21.65
N LYS A 106 20.09 0.37 -22.94
CA LYS A 106 19.72 1.57 -23.72
C LYS A 106 18.21 1.72 -23.88
N THR A 107 17.49 0.63 -24.12
CA THR A 107 16.03 0.63 -24.28
C THR A 107 15.32 0.88 -22.95
N LEU A 108 15.82 0.29 -21.86
CA LEU A 108 15.30 0.57 -20.51
C LEU A 108 15.50 2.03 -20.15
N TYR A 109 16.69 2.58 -20.43
CA TYR A 109 16.99 3.96 -20.12
C TYR A 109 16.10 4.94 -20.89
N SER A 110 15.86 4.69 -22.17
CA SER A 110 14.99 5.55 -22.98
C SER A 110 13.53 5.55 -22.51
N ARG A 111 13.05 4.45 -21.93
CA ARG A 111 11.70 4.35 -21.34
C ARG A 111 11.59 4.97 -19.96
N LEU A 112 12.60 4.77 -19.11
CA LEU A 112 12.64 5.33 -17.75
C LEU A 112 12.85 6.85 -17.78
N VAL A 113 13.69 7.34 -18.70
CA VAL A 113 13.99 8.76 -18.86
C VAL A 113 13.63 9.20 -20.28
N PRO A 114 12.33 9.34 -20.61
CA PRO A 114 11.92 9.72 -21.95
C PRO A 114 12.34 11.15 -22.28
N LYS A 115 12.54 11.43 -23.57
CA LYS A 115 12.71 12.81 -24.07
C LYS A 115 11.33 13.48 -24.15
N VAL A 116 11.11 14.52 -23.36
CA VAL A 116 9.91 15.35 -23.42
C VAL A 116 10.31 16.70 -24.04
N LYS A 117 9.70 17.06 -25.17
CA LYS A 117 10.07 18.28 -25.94
C LYS A 117 11.58 18.36 -26.24
N GLY A 118 12.17 17.22 -26.60
CA GLY A 118 13.59 17.11 -26.98
C GLY A 118 14.58 17.05 -25.82
N ARG A 119 14.15 17.27 -24.57
CA ARG A 119 15.03 17.24 -23.37
C ARG A 119 14.70 16.04 -22.48
N ARG A 120 15.73 15.44 -21.89
CA ARG A 120 15.58 14.48 -20.79
C ARG A 120 15.61 15.22 -19.46
N GLY A 121 14.94 14.68 -18.46
CA GLY A 121 15.03 15.17 -17.09
C GLY A 121 14.77 14.03 -16.11
N PHE A 122 15.50 14.02 -14.99
CA PHE A 122 15.26 13.06 -13.93
C PHE A 122 14.08 13.48 -13.06
N SER A 123 13.22 12.52 -12.72
CA SER A 123 12.22 12.71 -11.67
C SER A 123 12.86 12.72 -10.28
N SER A 124 12.15 13.19 -9.26
CA SER A 124 12.66 13.21 -7.89
C SER A 124 13.05 11.82 -7.37
N SER A 125 12.34 10.76 -7.77
CA SER A 125 12.69 9.37 -7.40
C SER A 125 13.95 8.89 -8.11
N GLN A 126 14.12 9.29 -9.37
CA GLN A 126 15.33 8.97 -10.14
C GLN A 126 16.57 9.66 -9.57
N VAL A 127 16.45 10.91 -9.14
CA VAL A 127 17.53 11.63 -8.43
C VAL A 127 17.89 10.92 -7.13
N ARG A 128 16.90 10.51 -6.32
CA ARG A 128 17.17 9.73 -5.10
C ARG A 128 17.87 8.40 -5.39
N ARG A 129 17.49 7.73 -6.48
CA ARG A 129 18.16 6.51 -6.94
C ARG A 129 19.61 6.77 -7.35
N LEU A 130 19.89 7.82 -8.11
CA LEU A 130 21.27 8.20 -8.46
C LEU A 130 22.12 8.46 -7.21
N ASN A 131 21.56 9.17 -6.23
CA ASN A 131 22.22 9.39 -4.94
C ASN A 131 22.50 8.09 -4.20
N LYS A 132 21.55 7.14 -4.18
CA LYS A 132 21.74 5.79 -3.62
C LYS A 132 22.85 5.01 -4.30
N LEU A 133 23.08 5.26 -5.60
CA LEU A 133 24.16 4.65 -6.38
C LEU A 133 25.48 5.46 -6.34
N ALA A 134 25.54 6.53 -5.54
CA ALA A 134 26.66 7.46 -5.46
C ALA A 134 27.03 8.13 -6.82
N ILE A 135 26.03 8.36 -7.69
CA ILE A 135 26.20 9.05 -8.97
C ILE A 135 25.71 10.50 -8.82
N GLN A 136 26.64 11.47 -8.87
CA GLN A 136 26.36 12.90 -8.64
C GLN A 136 26.02 13.69 -9.92
N LYS A 137 25.58 13.02 -10.98
CA LYS A 137 25.27 13.63 -12.28
C LYS A 137 23.81 14.05 -12.35
N THR A 138 23.56 15.30 -12.74
CA THR A 138 22.21 15.86 -12.88
C THR A 138 21.69 15.85 -14.32
N ASP A 139 22.59 15.80 -15.31
CA ASP A 139 22.25 15.70 -16.72
C ASP A 139 22.08 14.24 -17.16
N PRO A 140 20.89 13.81 -17.59
CA PRO A 140 20.66 12.46 -18.07
C PRO A 140 21.49 12.05 -19.28
N ASP A 141 21.92 12.97 -20.13
CA ASP A 141 22.71 12.63 -21.32
C ASP A 141 24.22 12.48 -20.99
N SER A 142 24.63 12.80 -19.76
CA SER A 142 26.03 12.73 -19.28
C SER A 142 26.42 11.39 -18.62
N LEU A 143 25.48 10.45 -18.45
CA LEU A 143 25.75 9.15 -17.83
C LEU A 143 26.58 8.25 -18.76
N THR A 144 27.58 7.58 -18.20
CA THR A 144 28.34 6.54 -18.93
C THR A 144 27.48 5.27 -19.12
N PRO A 145 27.84 4.37 -20.05
CA PRO A 145 27.14 3.09 -20.22
C PRO A 145 27.04 2.27 -18.91
N GLU A 146 28.09 2.28 -18.09
CA GLU A 146 28.15 1.57 -16.80
C GLU A 146 27.22 2.21 -15.77
N GLU A 147 27.17 3.54 -15.71
CA GLU A 147 26.26 4.28 -14.84
C GLU A 147 24.80 4.07 -15.26
N ILE A 148 24.52 4.09 -16.58
CA ILE A 148 23.20 3.76 -17.12
C ILE A 148 22.80 2.37 -16.69
N ARG A 149 23.69 1.37 -16.83
CA ARG A 149 23.42 -0.01 -16.42
C ARG A 149 23.04 -0.09 -14.95
N LYS A 150 23.85 0.48 -14.05
CA LYS A 150 23.56 0.52 -12.60
C LYS A 150 22.25 1.24 -12.28
N PHE A 151 21.95 2.30 -13.02
CA PHE A 151 20.72 3.07 -12.84
C PHE A 151 19.48 2.29 -13.28
N VAL A 152 19.48 1.66 -14.45
CA VAL A 152 18.29 1.00 -15.00
C VAL A 152 18.05 -0.39 -14.44
N ARG A 153 19.08 -1.08 -13.95
CA ARG A 153 18.97 -2.43 -13.38
C ARG A 153 18.78 -2.38 -11.87
N LEU A 154 17.68 -2.93 -11.38
CA LEU A 154 17.50 -3.20 -9.95
C LEU A 154 18.12 -4.54 -9.56
N ASP A 155 18.28 -5.47 -10.51
CA ASP A 155 18.83 -6.79 -10.28
C ASP A 155 18.15 -7.51 -9.09
N ILE A 156 16.82 -7.40 -9.02
CA ILE A 156 15.98 -8.00 -7.98
C ILE A 156 16.22 -9.51 -7.91
N ASP A 157 16.46 -10.04 -6.71
CA ASP A 157 16.43 -11.48 -6.47
C ASP A 157 14.97 -11.93 -6.24
N PRO A 158 14.39 -12.73 -7.15
CA PRO A 158 13.01 -13.20 -7.02
C PRO A 158 12.70 -13.93 -5.70
N LYS A 159 13.70 -14.57 -5.08
CA LYS A 159 13.53 -15.33 -3.84
C LYS A 159 13.35 -14.44 -2.61
N THR A 160 13.74 -13.18 -2.72
CA THR A 160 13.69 -12.20 -1.62
C THR A 160 12.44 -11.31 -1.68
N ILE A 161 11.57 -11.51 -2.67
CA ILE A 161 10.33 -10.74 -2.81
C ILE A 161 9.43 -11.02 -1.61
N THR A 162 9.21 -9.99 -0.80
CA THR A 162 8.29 -10.02 0.35
C THR A 162 6.90 -9.47 -0.02
N TRP A 163 6.80 -8.71 -1.10
CA TRP A 163 5.56 -8.06 -1.50
C TRP A 163 4.55 -9.05 -2.11
N SER A 164 3.43 -9.24 -1.41
CA SER A 164 2.29 -10.05 -1.86
C SER A 164 1.17 -9.19 -2.41
N ARG A 165 0.26 -9.81 -3.17
CA ARG A 165 -0.96 -9.13 -3.63
C ARG A 165 -1.99 -9.09 -2.51
N VAL A 166 -3.04 -8.29 -2.69
CA VAL A 166 -4.15 -8.26 -1.74
C VAL A 166 -5.51 -8.24 -2.41
N LEU A 167 -6.49 -8.76 -1.68
CA LEU A 167 -7.90 -8.75 -2.04
C LEU A 167 -8.73 -8.67 -0.77
N ASP A 168 -9.76 -7.83 -0.75
CA ASP A 168 -10.65 -7.71 0.41
C ASP A 168 -11.78 -8.74 0.37
N THR A 169 -11.39 -10.02 0.30
CA THR A 169 -12.32 -11.16 0.22
C THR A 169 -11.71 -12.35 0.95
N ASN A 170 -12.55 -13.13 1.62
CA ASN A 170 -12.11 -14.35 2.31
C ASN A 170 -11.90 -15.48 1.31
N ASP A 171 -10.79 -15.45 0.56
CA ASP A 171 -10.42 -16.49 -0.38
C ASP A 171 -9.17 -17.24 0.09
N ARG A 172 -9.36 -18.52 0.48
CA ARG A 172 -8.27 -19.36 0.98
C ARG A 172 -7.40 -19.95 -0.12
N PHE A 173 -7.89 -20.05 -1.37
CA PHE A 173 -7.16 -20.64 -2.48
C PHE A 173 -6.06 -19.72 -3.01
N LEU A 174 -6.16 -18.42 -2.72
CA LEU A 174 -5.12 -17.44 -3.09
C LEU A 174 -3.93 -17.37 -2.11
N ARG A 175 -3.91 -18.20 -1.05
CA ARG A 175 -2.80 -18.23 -0.07
C ARG A 175 -1.47 -18.69 -0.67
N LYS A 176 -1.51 -19.47 -1.73
CA LYS A 176 -0.33 -19.86 -2.51
C LYS A 176 -0.74 -20.11 -3.96
N ILE A 177 -0.17 -19.35 -4.88
CA ILE A 177 -0.47 -19.43 -6.31
C ILE A 177 0.82 -19.29 -7.13
N THR A 178 0.76 -19.68 -8.39
CA THR A 178 1.79 -19.36 -9.39
C THR A 178 1.24 -18.34 -10.37
N ILE A 179 2.02 -17.30 -10.67
CA ILE A 179 1.70 -16.28 -11.68
C ILE A 179 2.64 -16.39 -12.88
N GLY A 180 2.32 -15.70 -13.97
CA GLY A 180 3.16 -15.69 -15.18
C GLY A 180 3.02 -16.92 -16.06
N GLU A 181 1.90 -17.64 -15.93
CA GLU A 181 1.64 -18.89 -16.67
C GLU A 181 1.36 -18.66 -18.17
N ALA A 182 0.95 -17.46 -18.56
CA ALA A 182 0.65 -17.15 -19.95
C ALA A 182 1.91 -17.21 -20.82
N PRO A 183 1.82 -17.70 -22.08
CA PRO A 183 2.97 -17.76 -23.00
C PRO A 183 3.65 -16.41 -23.24
N THR A 184 2.88 -15.32 -23.16
CA THR A 184 3.37 -13.93 -23.30
C THR A 184 4.40 -13.54 -22.24
N GLU A 185 4.36 -14.18 -21.07
CA GLU A 185 5.29 -13.93 -19.97
C GLU A 185 6.62 -14.67 -20.16
N LYS A 186 6.82 -15.37 -21.29
CA LYS A 186 8.11 -15.97 -21.70
C LYS A 186 8.75 -16.86 -20.62
N GLY A 187 7.92 -17.57 -19.84
CA GLY A 187 8.38 -18.44 -18.77
C GLY A 187 8.80 -17.73 -17.48
N PHE A 188 8.58 -16.42 -17.35
CA PHE A 188 8.77 -15.66 -16.10
C PHE A 188 7.65 -15.99 -15.11
N LYS A 189 7.74 -17.18 -14.52
CA LYS A 189 6.83 -17.68 -13.51
C LYS A 189 7.37 -17.44 -12.11
N ARG A 190 6.47 -17.24 -11.15
CA ARG A 190 6.83 -17.10 -9.73
C ARG A 190 5.70 -17.56 -8.82
N GLU A 191 6.06 -18.16 -7.69
CA GLU A 191 5.11 -18.42 -6.60
C GLU A 191 4.87 -17.14 -5.79
N THR A 192 3.62 -16.88 -5.43
CA THR A 192 3.21 -15.73 -4.60
C THR A 192 1.94 -16.06 -3.82
N SER A 193 1.49 -15.12 -3.00
CA SER A 193 0.23 -15.20 -2.25
C SER A 193 -0.59 -13.92 -2.38
N PHE A 194 -1.85 -14.02 -1.96
CA PHE A 194 -2.69 -12.88 -1.60
C PHE A 194 -2.89 -12.83 -0.08
N SER A 195 -2.89 -11.62 0.46
CA SER A 195 -3.35 -11.31 1.82
C SER A 195 -4.66 -10.53 1.77
N ILE A 196 -5.37 -10.45 2.89
CA ILE A 196 -6.53 -9.55 2.98
C ILE A 196 -6.07 -8.09 2.91
N SER A 197 -6.80 -7.20 2.24
CA SER A 197 -6.34 -5.82 1.97
C SER A 197 -5.99 -5.02 3.22
N VAL A 198 -6.71 -5.22 4.32
CA VAL A 198 -6.41 -4.57 5.61
C VAL A 198 -5.09 -5.01 6.25
N ALA A 199 -4.48 -6.10 5.77
CA ALA A 199 -3.15 -6.55 6.21
C ALA A 199 -2.00 -5.92 5.42
N SER A 200 -2.29 -5.11 4.38
CA SER A 200 -1.27 -4.43 3.59
C SER A 200 -0.47 -3.41 4.42
N GLU A 201 0.83 -3.30 4.17
CA GLU A 201 1.65 -2.20 4.70
C GLU A 201 1.12 -0.83 4.26
N ILE A 202 0.47 -0.73 3.10
CA ILE A 202 -0.18 0.51 2.64
C ILE A 202 -1.29 0.94 3.60
N MET A 203 -2.06 0.00 4.17
CA MET A 203 -3.07 0.30 5.19
C MET A 203 -2.42 0.84 6.47
N ALA A 204 -1.33 0.23 6.91
CA ALA A 204 -0.58 0.69 8.09
C ALA A 204 -0.01 2.10 7.87
N ILE A 205 0.56 2.37 6.70
CA ILE A 205 1.07 3.69 6.33
C ILE A 205 -0.05 4.72 6.28
N LEU A 206 -1.21 4.38 5.71
CA LEU A 206 -2.38 5.25 5.67
C LEU A 206 -2.85 5.65 7.08
N ALA A 207 -2.87 4.69 8.01
CA ALA A 207 -3.29 4.92 9.40
C ALA A 207 -2.27 5.70 10.25
N LEU A 208 -1.00 5.76 9.83
CA LEU A 208 0.09 6.38 10.59
C LEU A 208 0.62 7.69 9.99
N ALA A 209 0.26 8.00 8.75
CA ALA A 209 0.72 9.19 8.07
C ALA A 209 0.02 10.44 8.61
N SER A 210 0.80 11.49 8.82
CA SER A 210 0.35 12.78 9.38
C SER A 210 0.11 13.88 8.33
N SER A 211 0.57 13.65 7.09
CA SER A 211 0.38 14.55 5.96
C SER A 211 0.59 13.80 4.64
N MET A 212 0.16 14.38 3.52
CA MET A 212 0.46 13.81 2.19
C MET A 212 1.96 13.71 1.91
N LYS A 213 2.77 14.60 2.49
CA LYS A 213 4.24 14.53 2.39
C LYS A 213 4.76 13.33 3.16
N ASP A 214 4.32 13.15 4.41
CA ASP A 214 4.69 11.99 5.24
C ASP A 214 4.23 10.67 4.61
N LEU A 215 3.01 10.61 4.06
CA LEU A 215 2.49 9.47 3.33
C LEU A 215 3.40 9.10 2.15
N LYS A 216 3.78 10.09 1.34
CA LYS A 216 4.67 9.90 0.18
C LYS A 216 6.06 9.44 0.61
N ASP A 217 6.60 10.01 1.68
CA ASP A 217 7.91 9.65 2.22
C ASP A 217 7.90 8.21 2.76
N ARG A 218 6.82 7.78 3.43
CA ARG A 218 6.62 6.40 3.88
C ARG A 218 6.50 5.44 2.70
N PHE A 219 5.70 5.76 1.69
CA PHE A 219 5.61 4.96 0.47
C PHE A 219 6.96 4.81 -0.23
N SER A 220 7.78 5.85 -0.27
CA SER A 220 9.11 5.77 -0.88
C SER A 220 10.06 4.78 -0.19
N ARG A 221 9.81 4.47 1.09
CA ARG A 221 10.64 3.58 1.92
C ARG A 221 10.13 2.14 1.98
N ILE A 222 8.96 1.83 1.40
CA ILE A 222 8.45 0.45 1.34
C ILE A 222 9.50 -0.42 0.64
N VAL A 223 9.97 -1.46 1.32
CA VAL A 223 10.90 -2.45 0.76
C VAL A 223 10.10 -3.61 0.20
N VAL A 224 10.26 -3.90 -1.09
CA VAL A 224 9.50 -4.95 -1.78
C VAL A 224 10.30 -6.24 -2.02
N ALA A 225 11.62 -6.12 -2.06
CA ALA A 225 12.57 -7.20 -2.31
C ALA A 225 14.00 -6.76 -1.96
N GLN A 226 14.97 -7.65 -2.13
CA GLN A 226 16.39 -7.33 -2.19
C GLN A 226 16.92 -7.52 -3.61
N ASP A 227 18.01 -6.84 -3.92
CA ASP A 227 18.81 -7.15 -5.11
C ASP A 227 19.71 -8.37 -4.87
N LYS A 228 20.36 -8.86 -5.93
CA LYS A 228 21.31 -9.99 -5.85
C LYS A 228 22.53 -9.74 -4.95
N GLN A 229 22.77 -8.50 -4.53
CA GLN A 229 23.86 -8.10 -3.62
C GLN A 229 23.36 -7.94 -2.18
N GLY A 230 22.06 -8.17 -1.92
CA GLY A 230 21.44 -8.07 -0.60
C GLY A 230 20.97 -6.64 -0.24
N ASN A 231 21.06 -5.67 -1.14
CA ASN A 231 20.58 -4.31 -0.87
C ASN A 231 19.05 -4.25 -0.99
N PRO A 232 18.36 -3.45 -0.15
CA PRO A 232 16.91 -3.31 -0.23
C PRO A 232 16.48 -2.60 -1.52
N VAL A 233 15.47 -3.16 -2.19
CA VAL A 233 14.80 -2.55 -3.33
C VAL A 233 13.47 -1.98 -2.88
N THR A 234 13.27 -0.68 -3.12
CA THR A 234 12.12 0.07 -2.60
C THR A 234 11.05 0.33 -3.64
N ALA A 235 9.84 0.70 -3.21
CA ALA A 235 8.80 1.20 -4.11
C ALA A 235 9.23 2.46 -4.89
N ASP A 236 10.16 3.26 -4.34
CA ASP A 236 10.71 4.42 -5.04
C ASP A 236 11.70 4.02 -6.15
N ASP A 237 12.49 2.96 -5.95
CA ASP A 237 13.35 2.36 -6.98
C ASP A 237 12.53 1.83 -8.17
N LEU A 238 11.30 1.39 -7.91
CA LEU A 238 10.32 0.98 -8.92
C LEU A 238 9.60 2.17 -9.59
N GLY A 239 9.77 3.39 -9.09
CA GLY A 239 9.06 4.58 -9.55
C GLY A 239 7.57 4.61 -9.16
N ALA A 240 7.14 3.79 -8.21
CA ALA A 240 5.73 3.63 -7.87
C ALA A 240 5.21 4.70 -6.89
N THR A 241 6.08 5.32 -6.09
CA THR A 241 5.72 6.27 -5.01
C THR A 241 4.69 7.33 -5.42
N GLY A 242 4.88 7.94 -6.59
CA GLY A 242 3.96 8.97 -7.10
C GLY A 242 2.57 8.41 -7.39
N ALA A 243 2.50 7.27 -8.08
CA ALA A 243 1.26 6.62 -8.43
C ALA A 243 0.49 6.13 -7.20
N LEU A 244 1.20 5.55 -6.22
CA LEU A 244 0.61 5.15 -4.93
C LEU A 244 0.02 6.37 -4.19
N SER A 245 0.74 7.49 -4.17
CA SER A 245 0.26 8.72 -3.53
C SER A 245 -0.99 9.29 -4.22
N VAL A 246 -1.08 9.20 -5.55
CA VAL A 246 -2.25 9.66 -6.31
C VAL A 246 -3.48 8.81 -5.99
N LEU A 247 -3.33 7.48 -5.92
CA LEU A 247 -4.42 6.57 -5.54
C LEU A 247 -4.97 6.85 -4.13
N MET A 248 -4.17 7.45 -3.26
CA MET A 248 -4.55 7.79 -1.89
C MET A 248 -5.02 9.23 -1.71
N LYS A 249 -4.87 10.11 -2.71
CA LYS A 249 -5.05 11.56 -2.55
C LYS A 249 -6.41 11.93 -1.95
N ASP A 250 -7.49 11.40 -2.53
CA ASP A 250 -8.85 11.74 -2.10
C ASP A 250 -9.20 11.10 -0.75
N ARG A 251 -8.52 10.01 -0.38
CA ARG A 251 -8.75 9.24 0.84
C ARG A 251 -8.05 9.87 2.03
N PHE A 252 -6.77 10.19 1.86
CA PHE A 252 -5.97 10.83 2.89
C PHE A 252 -6.52 12.21 3.26
N SER A 253 -7.10 12.97 2.32
CA SER A 253 -7.70 14.28 2.62
C SER A 253 -8.91 14.25 3.56
N ARG A 254 -9.49 13.08 3.81
CA ARG A 254 -10.67 12.89 4.66
C ARG A 254 -10.35 12.38 6.06
N ILE A 255 -9.09 11.98 6.29
CA ILE A 255 -8.56 11.46 7.55
C ILE A 255 -7.82 12.62 8.24
#